data_AF-A0AAF0RE68-F1
#
_entry.id   AF-A0AAF0RE68-F1
#
_cell.length_a   1.000
_cell.length_b   1.000
_cell.length_c   1.000
_cell.angle_alpha   90.00
_cell.angle_beta   90.00
_cell.angle_gamma   90.00
#
_symmetry.space_group_name_H-M   'P 1'
#
loop_
_entity.id
_entity.type
_entity.pdbx_description
1 polymer ?
#
loop_
_entity_poly.entity_id
_entity_poly.type
_entity_poly.pdbx_seq_one_letter_code
_entity_poly.pdbx_strand_id
1 'polypeptide(L)'
;MSDTAFRLLVYMCLRSLDETSAKGQAGRHSFMRRAELAKGLGRDMPESKPGPGAALEDIRLWKKHDQAVTRALKELVELGAVHRVASGRKGWTATYLICVNPWCPHVQTGEAQAA
;
A
#
# COMPACT_ATOMS: atom_id res chain seq x y z
N MET A 1 1.64 -6.21 -13.26
CA MET A 1 2.05 -5.79 -11.91
C MET A 1 3.52 -6.13 -11.73
N SER A 2 4.35 -5.17 -11.31
CA SER A 2 5.76 -5.37 -10.98
C SER A 2 5.92 -6.20 -9.70
N ASP A 3 7.07 -6.87 -9.54
CA ASP A 3 7.41 -7.59 -8.30
C ASP A 3 7.34 -6.68 -7.07
N THR A 4 7.77 -5.41 -7.21
CA THR A 4 7.70 -4.42 -6.14
C THR A 4 6.24 -4.10 -5.75
N ALA A 5 5.36 -3.88 -6.72
CA ALA A 5 3.94 -3.65 -6.47
C ALA A 5 3.26 -4.90 -5.87
N PHE A 6 3.58 -6.09 -6.37
CA PHE A 6 3.05 -7.34 -5.83
C PHE A 6 3.43 -7.57 -4.37
N ARG A 7 4.71 -7.41 -4.02
CA ARG A 7 5.19 -7.50 -2.63
C ARG A 7 4.46 -6.52 -1.72
N LEU A 8 4.27 -5.28 -2.19
CA LEU A 8 3.54 -4.28 -1.43
C LEU A 8 2.08 -4.71 -1.20
N LEU A 9 1.40 -5.21 -2.23
CA LEU A 9 0.02 -5.67 -2.14
C LEU A 9 -0.12 -6.81 -1.13
N VAL A 10 0.74 -7.84 -1.21
CA VAL A 10 0.74 -8.97 -0.26
C VAL A 10 0.95 -8.47 1.17
N TYR A 11 1.93 -7.58 1.36
CA TYR A 11 2.21 -7.00 2.68
C TYR A 11 1.02 -6.20 3.23
N MET A 12 0.37 -5.38 2.40
CA MET A 12 -0.84 -4.63 2.76
C MET A 12 -1.98 -5.58 3.15
N CYS A 13 -2.21 -6.65 2.39
CA CYS A 13 -3.25 -7.65 2.69
C CYS A 13 -3.01 -8.35 4.02
N LEU A 14 -1.78 -8.78 4.30
CA LEU A 14 -1.45 -9.45 5.56
C LEU A 14 -1.65 -8.50 6.74
N ARG A 15 -1.16 -7.27 6.63
CA ARG A 15 -1.26 -6.27 7.70
C ARG A 15 -2.70 -5.82 7.94
N SER A 16 -3.55 -5.76 6.90
CA SER A 16 -4.96 -5.42 7.06
C SER A 16 -5.79 -6.53 7.69
N LEU A 17 -5.33 -7.79 7.67
CA LEU A 17 -5.95 -8.91 8.40
C LEU A 17 -5.55 -8.91 9.88
N ASP A 18 -4.30 -8.56 10.19
CA ASP A 18 -3.79 -8.49 11.57
C ASP A 18 -4.40 -7.32 12.36
N GLU A 19 -4.75 -6.23 11.67
CA GLU A 19 -5.39 -5.07 12.29
C GLU A 19 -6.91 -5.25 12.31
N THR A 20 -7.45 -5.90 13.34
CA THR A 20 -8.79 -5.55 13.83
C THR A 20 -8.73 -4.07 14.17
N SER A 21 -9.11 -3.21 13.22
CA SER A 21 -9.02 -1.77 13.34
C SER A 21 -9.58 -1.34 14.70
N ALA A 22 -8.82 -0.54 15.45
CA ALA A 22 -9.24 0.05 16.71
C ALA A 22 -10.54 0.89 16.61
N LYS A 23 -11.08 1.04 15.39
CA LYS A 23 -12.33 1.74 15.05
C LYS A 23 -13.33 0.85 14.28
N GLY A 24 -13.18 -0.47 14.26
CA GLY A 24 -14.12 -1.39 13.61
C GLY A 24 -14.10 -1.35 12.08
N GLN A 25 -13.03 -0.84 11.46
CA GLN A 25 -12.90 -0.88 10.00
C GLN A 25 -12.65 -2.30 9.51
N ALA A 26 -13.32 -2.68 8.42
CA ALA A 26 -13.15 -4.00 7.80
C ALA A 26 -11.70 -4.25 7.39
N GLY A 27 -11.22 -5.49 7.53
CA GLY A 27 -9.84 -5.95 7.23
C GLY A 27 -9.39 -5.84 5.76
N ARG A 28 -10.11 -5.05 4.97
CA ARG A 28 -9.81 -4.65 3.59
C ARG A 28 -9.19 -3.26 3.53
N HIS A 29 -9.24 -2.49 4.61
CA HIS A 29 -8.64 -1.16 4.65
C HIS A 29 -7.22 -1.23 5.20
N SER A 30 -6.29 -0.62 4.49
CA SER A 30 -4.88 -0.53 4.86
C SER A 30 -4.55 0.91 5.26
N PHE A 31 -4.13 1.08 6.52
CA PHE A 31 -3.66 2.34 7.10
C PHE A 31 -2.20 2.18 7.50
N MET A 32 -1.28 2.59 6.63
CA MET A 32 0.14 2.33 6.87
C MET A 32 0.95 3.60 6.82
N ARG A 33 1.98 3.66 7.65
CA ARG A 33 2.97 4.73 7.54
C ARG A 33 3.93 4.44 6.40
N ARG A 34 4.71 5.47 6.05
CA ARG A 34 5.61 5.39 4.90
C ARG A 34 6.73 4.37 5.14
N ALA A 35 7.27 4.33 6.34
CA ALA A 35 8.26 3.33 6.76
C ALA A 35 7.71 1.90 6.67
N GLU A 36 6.46 1.67 7.09
CA GLU A 36 5.84 0.34 7.02
C GLU A 36 5.68 -0.14 5.58
N LEU A 37 5.23 0.74 4.68
CA LEU A 37 5.11 0.39 3.26
C LEU A 37 6.49 0.07 2.65
N ALA A 38 7.54 0.82 3.04
CA ALA A 38 8.91 0.51 2.62
C ALA A 38 9.39 -0.85 3.16
N LYS A 39 9.02 -1.21 4.39
CA LYS A 39 9.28 -2.54 4.97
C LYS A 39 8.64 -3.65 4.14
N GLY A 40 7.42 -3.44 3.62
CA GLY A 40 6.77 -4.34 2.67
C GLY A 40 7.56 -4.56 1.36
N LEU A 41 8.43 -3.62 1.02
CA LEU A 41 9.35 -3.72 -0.12
C LEU A 41 10.73 -4.27 0.27
N GLY A 42 10.92 -4.71 1.50
CA GLY A 42 12.22 -5.14 2.03
C GLY A 42 13.22 -3.99 2.21
N ARG A 43 12.73 -2.77 2.45
CA ARG A 43 13.54 -1.57 2.58
C ARG A 43 13.41 -1.02 4.00
N ASP A 44 14.53 -0.71 4.63
CA ASP A 44 14.55 0.01 5.90
C ASP A 44 14.55 1.52 5.63
N MET A 45 13.56 2.23 6.15
CA MET A 45 13.38 3.65 5.88
C MET A 45 12.80 4.34 7.12
N PRO A 46 13.41 5.43 7.59
CA PRO A 46 12.88 6.16 8.73
C PRO A 46 11.56 6.85 8.38
N GLU A 47 10.70 6.98 9.38
CA GLU A 47 9.35 7.56 9.26
C GLU A 47 9.35 9.00 8.76
N SER A 48 10.37 9.76 9.13
CA SER A 48 10.55 11.14 8.71
C SER A 48 11.73 11.26 7.76
N LYS A 49 11.58 12.15 6.79
CA LYS A 49 12.67 12.54 5.90
C LYS A 49 13.80 13.12 6.76
N PRO A 50 15.07 12.70 6.56
CA PRO A 50 16.20 13.26 7.28
C PRO A 50 16.28 14.79 7.12
N GLY A 51 16.65 15.47 8.20
CA GLY A 51 16.75 16.93 8.25
C GLY A 51 17.91 17.49 7.41
N PRO A 52 18.01 18.83 7.29
CA PRO A 52 19.04 19.49 6.47
C PRO A 52 20.49 19.21 6.91
N GLY A 53 20.71 18.86 8.18
CA GLY A 53 22.03 18.52 8.72
C GLY A 53 22.40 17.03 8.64
N ALA A 54 21.54 16.18 8.09
CA ALA A 54 21.83 14.76 7.91
C ALA A 54 22.84 14.53 6.78
N ALA A 55 23.48 13.36 6.77
CA ALA A 55 24.38 12.99 5.70
C ALA A 55 23.63 12.97 4.35
N LEU A 56 24.28 13.45 3.29
CA LEU A 56 23.69 13.51 1.96
C LEU A 56 23.21 12.12 1.47
N GLU A 57 23.95 11.08 1.82
CA GLU A 57 23.63 9.69 1.48
C GLU A 57 22.35 9.21 2.18
N ASP A 58 22.11 9.59 3.43
CA ASP A 58 20.87 9.25 4.14
C ASP A 58 19.66 9.91 3.47
N ILE A 59 19.79 11.17 3.06
CA ILE A 59 18.74 11.90 2.33
C ILE A 59 18.47 11.24 0.96
N ARG A 60 19.51 10.83 0.24
CA ARG A 60 19.40 10.14 -1.05
C ARG A 60 18.73 8.77 -0.89
N LEU A 61 19.16 7.99 0.09
CA LEU A 61 18.62 6.66 0.37
C LEU A 61 17.13 6.76 0.74
N TRP A 62 16.78 7.70 1.61
CA TRP A 62 15.39 7.95 1.98
C TRP A 62 14.53 8.28 0.75
N LYS A 63 14.98 9.22 -0.10
CA LYS A 63 14.26 9.59 -1.33
C LYS A 63 14.09 8.40 -2.28
N LYS A 64 15.11 7.55 -2.41
CA LYS A 64 15.07 6.34 -3.25
C LYS A 64 13.99 5.37 -2.75
N HIS A 65 13.92 5.15 -1.44
CA HIS A 65 12.92 4.26 -0.83
C HIS A 65 11.52 4.85 -0.93
N ASP A 66 11.36 6.13 -0.62
CA ASP A 66 10.10 6.85 -0.77
C ASP A 66 9.57 6.80 -2.21
N GLN A 67 10.45 7.01 -3.20
CA GLN A 67 10.07 6.92 -4.61
C GLN A 67 9.65 5.50 -5.02
N ALA A 68 10.30 4.46 -4.49
CA ALA A 68 9.91 3.07 -4.75
C ALA A 68 8.49 2.79 -4.22
N VAL A 69 8.17 3.26 -3.01
CA VAL A 69 6.82 3.14 -2.45
C VAL A 69 5.80 3.93 -3.29
N THR A 70 6.11 5.17 -3.70
CA THR A 70 5.23 5.95 -4.59
C THR A 70 4.90 5.20 -5.86
N ARG A 71 5.92 4.64 -6.53
CA ARG A 71 5.75 3.93 -7.81
C ARG A 71 4.89 2.67 -7.64
N ALA A 72 5.17 1.88 -6.60
CA ALA A 72 4.40 0.67 -6.30
C ALA A 72 2.93 1.00 -6.00
N LEU A 73 2.65 1.99 -5.14
CA LEU A 73 1.27 2.42 -4.85
C LEU A 73 0.56 2.96 -6.10
N LYS A 74 1.25 3.75 -6.91
CA LYS A 74 0.68 4.29 -8.15
C LYS A 74 0.27 3.15 -9.09
N GLU A 75 1.14 2.17 -9.29
CA GLU A 75 0.85 1.00 -10.11
C GLU A 75 -0.34 0.19 -9.55
N LEU A 76 -0.39 -0.05 -8.25
CA LEU A 76 -1.52 -0.76 -7.62
C LEU A 76 -2.85 -0.02 -7.79
N VAL A 77 -2.83 1.32 -7.75
CA VAL A 77 -4.02 2.15 -8.00
C VAL A 77 -4.42 2.09 -9.48
N GLU A 78 -3.47 2.19 -10.41
CA GLU A 78 -3.73 2.11 -11.86
C GLU A 78 -4.29 0.75 -12.26
N LEU A 79 -3.83 -0.33 -11.62
CA LEU A 79 -4.35 -1.69 -11.81
C LEU A 79 -5.68 -1.96 -11.10
N GLY A 80 -6.17 -1.02 -10.29
CA GLY A 80 -7.40 -1.18 -9.50
C GLY A 80 -7.28 -2.16 -8.32
N ALA A 81 -6.07 -2.62 -7.99
CA ALA A 81 -5.83 -3.52 -6.86
C ALA A 81 -6.04 -2.82 -5.51
N VAL A 82 -5.84 -1.50 -5.46
CA VAL A 82 -6.14 -0.68 -4.29
C VAL A 82 -6.79 0.65 -4.71
N HIS A 83 -7.71 1.16 -3.90
CA HIS A 83 -8.28 2.50 -4.08
C HIS A 83 -7.92 3.40 -2.90
N ARG A 84 -7.48 4.61 -3.20
CA ARG A 84 -7.27 5.63 -2.17
C ARG A 84 -8.62 6.18 -1.72
N VAL A 85 -9.02 5.90 -0.48
CA VAL A 85 -10.35 6.26 0.06
C VAL A 85 -10.33 7.41 1.05
N ALA A 86 -9.15 7.80 1.57
CA ALA A 86 -9.00 9.00 2.38
C ALA A 86 -7.61 9.63 2.23
N SER A 87 -7.51 10.96 2.34
CA SER A 87 -6.23 11.65 2.46
C SER A 87 -5.61 11.41 3.85
N GLY A 88 -4.33 11.06 3.87
CA GLY A 88 -3.58 10.93 5.13
C GLY A 88 -3.34 12.30 5.77
N ARG A 89 -3.17 12.32 7.10
CA ARG A 89 -2.65 13.49 7.83
C ARG A 89 -1.13 13.63 7.59
N LYS A 90 -0.54 14.77 7.93
CA LYS A 90 0.93 14.98 7.84
C LYS A 90 1.64 13.88 8.65
N GLY A 91 2.49 13.07 8.00
CA GLY A 91 3.16 11.90 8.61
C GLY A 91 2.41 10.57 8.51
N TRP A 92 1.16 10.57 8.02
CA TRP A 92 0.37 9.38 7.70
C TRP A 92 0.20 9.30 6.18
N THR A 93 0.31 8.10 5.60
CA THR A 93 -0.10 7.96 4.20
C THR A 93 -1.63 7.90 4.10
N ALA A 94 -2.12 7.97 2.87
CA ALA A 94 -3.54 7.85 2.58
C ALA A 94 -4.09 6.49 3.04
N THR A 95 -5.38 6.44 3.33
CA THR A 95 -6.06 5.15 3.53
C THR A 95 -6.29 4.52 2.17
N TYR A 96 -5.93 3.24 2.05
CA TYR A 96 -6.20 2.44 0.87
C TYR A 96 -7.23 1.38 1.20
N LEU A 97 -8.26 1.25 0.38
CA LEU A 97 -9.12 0.08 0.32
C LEU A 97 -8.46 -0.93 -0.62
N ILE A 98 -8.18 -2.13 -0.13
CA ILE A 98 -7.67 -3.23 -0.92
C ILE A 98 -8.84 -3.84 -1.68
N CYS A 99 -8.77 -3.75 -2.99
CA CYS A 99 -9.75 -4.25 -3.93
C CYS A 99 -9.14 -5.40 -4.70
N VAL A 100 -8.95 -6.54 -4.02
CA VAL A 100 -8.77 -7.81 -4.73
C VAL A 100 -10.16 -8.21 -5.26
N ASN A 101 -10.62 -7.52 -6.30
CA ASN A 101 -11.81 -7.96 -7.01
C ASN A 101 -11.44 -9.28 -7.71
N PRO A 102 -12.30 -10.31 -7.73
CA PRO A 102 -11.98 -11.65 -8.22
C PRO A 102 -11.80 -11.73 -9.74
N TRP A 103 -11.58 -10.60 -10.43
CA TRP A 103 -11.28 -10.51 -11.86
C TRP A 103 -9.84 -10.95 -12.18
N CYS A 104 -9.38 -12.03 -11.54
CA CYS A 104 -8.76 -13.08 -12.30
C CYS A 104 -9.80 -13.54 -13.35
N PRO A 105 -9.45 -13.72 -14.63
CA PRO A 105 -10.39 -14.15 -15.67
C PRO A 105 -11.04 -15.54 -15.42
N HIS A 106 -10.81 -16.17 -14.26
CA HIS A 106 -11.42 -17.43 -13.85
C HIS A 106 -12.78 -17.28 -13.14
N VAL A 107 -13.22 -16.06 -12.80
CA VAL A 107 -14.57 -15.82 -12.24
C VAL A 107 -15.46 -15.11 -13.26
N GLN A 108 -15.57 -15.72 -14.44
CA GLN A 108 -16.76 -15.62 -15.28
C GLN A 108 -17.46 -16.97 -15.23
N THR A 109 -18.06 -17.32 -14.10
CA THR A 109 -19.16 -18.30 -14.10
C THR A 109 -20.41 -17.52 -13.80
N GLY A 110 -21.25 -17.47 -14.84
CA GLY A 110 -22.44 -16.65 -14.88
C GLY A 110 -23.44 -17.06 -13.82
N GLU A 111 -23.93 -16.05 -13.12
CA GLU A 111 -25.34 -16.01 -12.74
C GLU A 111 -25.91 -14.71 -13.29
N ALA A 112 -25.95 -14.65 -14.62
CA ALA A 112 -27.13 -14.14 -15.30
C ALA A 112 -28.05 -15.34 -15.49
N GLN A 113 -28.98 -15.56 -14.55
CA GLN A 113 -30.30 -16.19 -14.68
C GLN A 113 -30.74 -16.80 -13.34
N ALA A 114 -31.69 -16.16 -12.66
CA ALA A 114 -33.03 -16.72 -12.37
C ALA A 114 -33.80 -15.89 -11.31
N ALA A 115 -35.08 -15.70 -11.63
CA ALA A 115 -36.21 -15.14 -10.84
C ALA A 115 -36.29 -13.61 -10.72
#